data_AF-A0ABD4KSI7-F1
#
_entry.id   AF-A0ABD4KSI7-F1
#
_cell.length_a   1.000
_cell.length_b   1.000
_cell.length_c   1.000
_cell.angle_alpha   90.00
_cell.angle_beta   90.00
_cell.angle_gamma   90.00
#
_symmetry.space_group_name_H-M   'P 1'
#
loop_
_entity.id
_entity.type
_entity.pdbx_description
1 polymer ?
#
loop_
_entity_poly.entity_id
_entity_poly.type
_entity_poly.pdbx_seq_one_letter_code
_entity_poly.pdbx_strand_id
1 'polypeptide(L)'
;SFYRWMSMEIPEHTDKRTGVLIEEKLPLTIFDCTEKVEESPIVRYRDYLLENLYTEDENGKIGGSPNTASSYVLKVVAFYTFLHRQRVVPLSKTFRPFEFSVKKVRISHRNRRAQHDMLSHLNGYHGEDIIVYTTGLTKPFKNIQKPQNADIRELRPLLEDEKQEFYRYLDVENTSDTKALMLYLATEVGLRLEELITFPASVVEKPKAKVVKVPIGERINGCLTKYRKERTIEIPDYVMELLYEYKLSKA
;
A
#
# COMPACT_ATOMS: atom_id res chain seq x y z
N SER A 1 25.12 -10.38 9.51
CA SER A 1 25.20 -9.67 10.80
C SER A 1 24.96 -8.19 10.56
N PHE A 2 23.87 -7.64 11.14
CA PHE A 2 23.44 -6.23 11.03
C PHE A 2 24.55 -5.22 11.43
N TYR A 3 25.50 -5.65 12.25
CA TYR A 3 26.64 -4.85 12.71
C TYR A 3 27.74 -4.61 11.65
N ARG A 4 27.79 -5.38 10.55
CA ARG A 4 28.76 -5.15 9.46
C ARG A 4 28.43 -3.91 8.62
N TRP A 5 27.21 -3.38 8.72
CA TRP A 5 26.76 -2.18 8.00
C TRP A 5 26.95 -0.88 8.80
N MET A 6 27.39 -0.96 10.06
CA MET A 6 27.75 0.20 10.89
C MET A 6 29.26 0.51 10.90
N SER A 7 30.10 -0.30 10.27
CA SER A 7 31.47 0.12 9.99
C SER A 7 31.42 1.27 8.99
N MET A 8 32.00 2.42 9.33
CA MET A 8 32.06 3.60 8.45
C MET A 8 32.91 3.39 7.19
N GLU A 9 33.54 2.22 7.05
CA GLU A 9 34.21 1.79 5.83
C GLU A 9 33.18 1.13 4.92
N ILE A 10 32.76 1.87 3.90
CA ILE A 10 31.95 1.36 2.79
C ILE A 10 32.88 0.44 1.98
N PRO A 11 32.57 -0.85 1.78
CA PRO A 11 33.40 -1.71 0.93
C PRO A 11 33.46 -1.12 -0.47
N GLU A 12 34.65 -1.13 -1.10
CA GLU A 12 34.85 -0.71 -2.49
C GLU A 12 33.76 -1.32 -3.38
N HIS A 13 32.84 -0.48 -3.88
CA HIS A 13 31.73 -0.92 -4.69
C HIS A 13 32.14 -0.80 -6.16
N THR A 14 32.49 -1.92 -6.75
CA THR A 14 32.65 -2.03 -8.20
C THR A 14 31.28 -2.12 -8.85
N ASP A 15 31.02 -1.28 -9.85
CA ASP A 15 29.80 -1.41 -10.66
C ASP A 15 29.85 -2.76 -11.38
N LYS A 16 28.94 -3.67 -11.00
CA LYS A 16 28.87 -5.04 -11.54
C LYS A 16 28.64 -5.08 -13.05
N ARG A 17 28.20 -3.97 -13.68
CA ARG A 17 27.96 -3.89 -15.13
C ARG A 17 29.14 -3.37 -15.94
N THR A 18 29.98 -2.51 -15.37
CA THR A 18 31.05 -1.82 -16.11
C THR A 18 32.45 -2.18 -15.63
N GLY A 19 32.59 -2.79 -14.44
CA GLY A 19 33.89 -3.17 -13.87
C GLY A 19 34.77 -1.99 -13.46
N VAL A 20 34.23 -0.77 -13.47
CA VAL A 20 34.94 0.46 -13.09
C VAL A 20 34.78 0.69 -11.59
N LEU A 21 35.89 1.04 -10.93
CA LEU A 21 35.89 1.52 -9.55
C LEU A 21 35.09 2.82 -9.48
N ILE A 22 33.98 2.81 -8.74
CA ILE A 22 33.22 4.03 -8.48
C ILE A 22 34.10 4.87 -7.56
N GLU A 23 34.58 6.03 -8.03
CA GLU A 23 35.32 6.99 -7.20
C GLU A 23 34.60 7.17 -5.87
N GLU A 24 35.30 6.99 -4.75
CA GLU A 24 34.74 7.11 -3.40
C GLU A 24 34.14 8.51 -3.21
N LYS A 25 32.84 8.62 -3.45
CA LYS A 25 32.10 9.84 -3.18
C LYS A 25 32.06 10.01 -1.67
N LEU A 26 32.61 11.14 -1.19
CA LEU A 26 32.61 11.51 0.23
C LEU A 26 31.23 11.26 0.88
N PRO A 27 31.20 10.71 2.11
CA PRO A 27 29.96 10.45 2.81
C PRO A 27 29.23 11.77 3.02
N LEU A 28 28.00 11.86 2.49
CA LEU A 28 27.15 13.02 2.68
C LEU A 28 26.26 12.81 3.90
N THR A 29 26.12 13.88 4.67
CA THR A 29 25.18 14.00 5.76
C THR A 29 23.84 14.52 5.27
N ILE A 30 22.84 14.49 6.16
CA ILE A 30 21.52 15.07 5.89
C ILE A 30 21.54 16.60 5.70
N PHE A 31 22.66 17.26 5.99
CA PHE A 31 22.82 18.71 5.88
C PHE A 31 23.47 19.15 4.58
N ASP A 32 24.01 18.21 3.79
CA ASP A 32 24.73 18.50 2.55
C ASP A 32 23.78 18.73 1.37
N CYS A 33 22.71 19.49 1.59
CA CYS A 33 21.76 19.87 0.55
C CYS A 33 22.11 21.26 0.01
N THR A 34 22.45 21.33 -1.27
CA THR A 34 22.76 22.59 -1.96
C THR A 34 21.58 23.06 -2.82
N GLU A 35 21.77 24.16 -3.56
CA GLU A 35 20.81 24.64 -4.56
C GLU A 35 20.60 23.64 -5.71
N LYS A 36 21.64 22.88 -6.04
CA LYS A 36 21.61 21.85 -7.06
C LYS A 36 21.01 20.57 -6.48
N VAL A 37 19.74 20.34 -6.82
CA VAL A 37 18.99 19.16 -6.35
C VAL A 37 19.67 17.84 -6.73
N GLU A 38 20.39 17.79 -7.86
CA GLU A 38 21.08 16.59 -8.34
C GLU A 38 22.22 16.12 -7.42
N GLU A 39 22.87 17.06 -6.73
CA GLU A 39 23.96 16.76 -5.80
C GLU A 39 23.43 16.36 -4.40
N SER A 40 22.12 16.47 -4.17
CA SER A 40 21.47 16.17 -2.91
C SER A 40 21.71 14.72 -2.46
N PRO A 41 21.93 14.48 -1.16
CA PRO A 41 22.07 13.13 -0.59
C PRO A 41 20.91 12.20 -0.95
N ILE A 42 19.70 12.73 -1.11
CA ILE A 42 18.50 11.95 -1.43
C ILE A 42 18.51 11.48 -2.88
N VAL A 43 19.01 12.32 -3.78
CA VAL A 43 19.13 11.96 -5.20
C VAL A 43 20.20 10.88 -5.36
N ARG A 44 21.33 11.02 -4.68
CA ARG A 44 22.35 9.95 -4.63
C ARG A 44 21.80 8.66 -4.03
N TYR A 45 21.03 8.73 -2.95
CA TYR A 45 20.40 7.56 -2.34
C TYR A 45 19.39 6.90 -3.28
N ARG A 46 18.60 7.69 -4.02
CA ARG A 46 17.70 7.18 -5.07
C ARG A 46 18.49 6.46 -6.15
N ASP A 47 19.57 7.04 -6.64
CA ASP A 47 20.38 6.48 -7.73
C ASP A 47 21.07 5.18 -7.30
N TYR A 48 21.62 5.16 -6.09
CA TYR A 48 22.12 3.94 -5.45
C TYR A 48 21.05 2.84 -5.39
N LEU A 49 19.82 3.19 -4.99
CA LEU A 49 18.72 2.23 -4.95
C LEU A 49 18.31 1.74 -6.34
N LEU A 50 18.42 2.56 -7.38
CA LEU A 50 18.13 2.19 -8.77
C LEU A 50 19.18 1.22 -9.33
N GLU A 51 20.45 1.45 -8.99
CA GLU A 51 21.59 0.58 -9.38
C GLU A 51 21.51 -0.79 -8.70
N ASN A 52 21.02 -0.82 -7.45
CA ASN A 52 20.89 -2.04 -6.64
C ASN A 52 19.48 -2.66 -6.68
N LEU A 53 18.72 -2.43 -7.74
CA LEU A 53 17.46 -3.17 -7.96
C LEU A 53 17.75 -4.56 -8.50
N TYR A 54 16.96 -5.52 -8.05
CA TYR A 54 17.03 -6.91 -8.50
C TYR A 54 18.43 -7.53 -8.38
N THR A 55 19.22 -7.11 -7.39
CA THR A 55 20.53 -7.71 -7.14
C THR A 55 20.34 -9.10 -6.55
N GLU A 56 21.03 -10.07 -7.12
CA GLU A 56 21.10 -11.42 -6.57
C GLU A 56 21.96 -11.42 -5.30
N ASP A 57 21.39 -11.97 -4.22
CA ASP A 57 22.13 -12.28 -3.00
C ASP A 57 23.03 -13.51 -3.21
N GLU A 58 23.93 -13.81 -2.28
CA GLU A 58 24.82 -14.98 -2.31
C GLU A 58 24.06 -16.31 -2.46
N ASN A 59 22.76 -16.32 -2.12
CA ASN A 59 21.83 -17.44 -2.25
C ASN A 59 21.03 -17.46 -3.56
N GLY A 60 21.36 -16.62 -4.55
CA GLY A 60 20.64 -16.52 -5.83
C GLY A 60 19.24 -15.90 -5.72
N LYS A 61 18.89 -15.34 -4.55
CA LYS A 61 17.61 -14.67 -4.35
C LYS A 61 17.69 -13.24 -4.86
N ILE A 62 16.89 -12.92 -5.86
CA ILE A 62 16.77 -11.57 -6.41
C ILE A 62 16.04 -10.69 -5.38
N GLY A 63 16.78 -9.77 -4.75
CA GLY A 63 16.28 -8.78 -3.80
C GLY A 63 16.08 -7.42 -4.47
N GLY A 64 15.18 -6.58 -3.93
CA GLY A 64 15.01 -5.20 -4.39
C GLY A 64 13.90 -5.02 -5.42
N SER A 65 12.67 -4.86 -4.92
CA SER A 65 11.53 -4.42 -5.73
C SER A 65 11.54 -2.89 -5.90
N PRO A 66 11.21 -2.36 -7.09
CA PRO A 66 11.05 -0.92 -7.32
C PRO A 66 10.04 -0.27 -6.37
N ASN A 67 8.99 -0.99 -5.96
CA ASN A 67 8.01 -0.50 -5.00
C ASN A 67 8.60 -0.34 -3.60
N THR A 68 9.46 -1.28 -3.19
CA THR A 68 10.16 -1.22 -1.90
C THR A 68 11.18 -0.08 -1.90
N ALA A 69 11.99 0.04 -2.95
CA ALA A 69 12.94 1.13 -3.11
C ALA A 69 12.26 2.51 -3.12
N SER A 70 11.17 2.65 -3.87
CA SER A 70 10.34 3.86 -3.88
C SER A 70 9.80 4.18 -2.48
N SER A 71 9.38 3.18 -1.72
CA SER A 71 8.91 3.35 -0.34
C SER A 71 10.02 3.85 0.58
N TYR A 72 11.26 3.37 0.44
CA TYR A 72 12.41 3.88 1.20
C TYR A 72 12.72 5.34 0.89
N VAL A 73 12.74 5.74 -0.38
CA VAL A 73 12.92 7.15 -0.77
C VAL A 73 11.82 8.02 -0.16
N LEU A 74 10.57 7.56 -0.16
CA LEU A 74 9.46 8.29 0.47
C LEU A 74 9.60 8.43 1.99
N LYS A 75 10.23 7.48 2.69
CA LYS A 75 10.54 7.62 4.12
C LYS A 75 11.55 8.72 4.37
N VAL A 76 12.58 8.83 3.54
CA VAL A 76 13.57 9.92 3.62
C VAL A 76 12.90 11.28 3.35
N VAL A 77 12.03 11.36 2.34
CA VAL A 77 11.22 12.56 2.07
C VAL A 77 10.35 12.95 3.28
N ALA A 78 9.72 11.98 3.93
CA ALA A 78 8.94 12.22 5.14
C ALA A 78 9.81 12.72 6.31
N PHE A 79 11.04 12.21 6.43
CA PHE A 79 12.01 12.65 7.42
C PHE A 79 12.42 14.12 7.22
N TYR A 80 12.78 14.54 6.01
CA TYR A 80 13.06 15.96 5.72
C TYR A 80 11.83 16.86 5.94
N THR A 81 10.64 16.37 5.59
CA THR A 81 9.38 17.09 5.87
C THR A 81 9.17 17.27 7.37
N PHE A 82 9.52 16.26 8.18
CA PHE A 82 9.48 16.33 9.64
C PHE A 82 10.50 17.35 10.19
N LEU A 83 11.77 17.29 9.75
CA LEU A 83 12.81 18.26 10.16
C LEU A 83 12.42 19.70 9.84
N HIS A 84 11.77 19.91 8.69
CA HIS A 84 11.26 21.22 8.32
C HIS A 84 10.15 21.70 9.26
N ARG A 85 9.18 20.84 9.59
CA ARG A 85 8.12 21.17 10.55
C ARG A 85 8.65 21.49 11.94
N GLN A 86 9.72 20.81 12.36
CA GLN A 86 10.40 21.06 13.64
C GLN A 86 11.35 22.27 13.60
N ARG A 87 11.45 22.98 12.47
CA ARG A 87 12.34 24.13 12.26
C ARG A 87 13.83 23.82 12.46
N VAL A 88 14.23 22.54 12.40
CA VAL A 88 15.64 22.12 12.46
C VAL A 88 16.34 22.48 11.15
N VAL A 89 15.60 22.34 10.03
CA VAL A 89 16.12 22.60 8.69
C VAL A 89 15.11 23.44 7.90
N PRO A 90 15.47 24.68 7.50
CA PRO A 90 14.61 25.47 6.63
C PRO A 90 14.72 24.96 5.19
N LEU A 91 13.62 24.48 4.61
CA LEU A 91 13.54 24.22 3.18
C LEU A 91 13.55 25.57 2.47
N SER A 92 14.67 25.91 1.85
CA SER A 92 14.92 27.21 1.21
C SER A 92 15.43 26.98 -0.22
N LYS A 93 15.69 28.07 -0.95
CA LYS A 93 16.39 27.99 -2.23
C LYS A 93 17.81 27.43 -2.05
N THR A 94 18.48 27.82 -0.96
CA THR A 94 19.84 27.40 -0.59
C THR A 94 19.92 25.97 -0.07
N PHE A 95 18.88 25.52 0.63
CA PHE A 95 18.76 24.17 1.18
C PHE A 95 17.58 23.46 0.52
N ARG A 96 17.82 22.84 -0.64
CA ARG A 96 16.78 22.17 -1.43
C ARG A 96 17.08 20.68 -1.59
N PRO A 97 16.64 19.84 -0.63
CA PRO A 97 16.89 18.40 -0.67
C PRO A 97 16.21 17.70 -1.87
N PHE A 98 15.06 18.22 -2.33
CA PHE A 98 14.33 17.70 -3.49
C PHE A 98 13.35 18.74 -4.06
N GLU A 99 12.90 18.51 -5.29
CA GLU A 99 11.88 19.33 -5.93
C GLU A 99 10.48 19.00 -5.36
N PHE A 100 9.89 19.99 -4.69
CA PHE A 100 8.51 19.94 -4.22
C PHE A 100 7.57 20.42 -5.32
N SER A 101 6.64 19.56 -5.74
CA SER A 101 5.54 19.94 -6.62
C SER A 101 4.22 19.82 -5.88
N VAL A 102 3.47 20.92 -5.84
CA VAL A 102 2.14 20.95 -5.22
C VAL A 102 1.12 20.60 -6.29
N LYS A 103 0.40 19.50 -6.10
CA LYS A 103 -0.72 19.12 -6.96
C LYS A 103 -2.02 19.26 -6.18
N LYS A 104 -2.92 20.09 -6.68
CA LYS A 104 -4.29 20.18 -6.16
C LYS A 104 -5.13 19.09 -6.82
N VAL A 105 -5.60 18.14 -6.02
CA VAL A 105 -6.52 17.09 -6.47
C VAL A 105 -7.91 17.46 -5.98
N ARG A 106 -8.82 17.76 -6.93
CA ARG A 106 -10.22 18.02 -6.62
C ARG A 106 -10.91 16.71 -6.26
N ILE A 107 -11.38 16.56 -5.03
CA ILE A 107 -12.28 15.43 -4.72
C ILE A 107 -13.67 15.80 -5.24
N SER A 108 -14.06 15.22 -6.37
CA SER A 108 -15.46 15.25 -6.78
C SER A 108 -16.22 14.17 -6.01
N HIS A 109 -17.02 14.58 -5.03
CA HIS A 109 -18.00 13.70 -4.39
C HIS A 109 -19.18 13.44 -5.35
N ARG A 110 -18.96 12.75 -6.47
CA ARG A 110 -20.03 12.42 -7.45
C ARG A 110 -21.22 11.67 -6.82
N ASN A 111 -20.99 10.98 -5.70
CA ASN A 111 -21.98 10.14 -5.04
C ASN A 111 -22.62 10.77 -3.79
N ARG A 112 -22.19 11.97 -3.35
CA ARG A 112 -22.97 12.76 -2.39
C ARG A 112 -23.89 13.71 -3.16
N ARG A 113 -24.80 13.14 -3.96
CA ARG A 113 -25.99 13.91 -4.34
C ARG A 113 -26.83 14.02 -3.08
N ALA A 114 -26.60 15.07 -2.31
CA ALA A 114 -27.60 15.62 -1.43
C ALA A 114 -28.75 16.11 -2.33
N GLN A 115 -29.58 15.18 -2.80
CA GLN A 115 -30.69 15.43 -3.72
C GLN A 115 -31.80 16.28 -3.08
N HIS A 116 -31.64 16.63 -1.78
CA HIS A 116 -32.58 17.44 -1.00
C HIS A 116 -31.95 18.68 -0.34
N ASP A 117 -30.74 19.08 -0.72
CA ASP A 117 -30.15 20.31 -0.16
C ASP A 117 -30.57 21.52 -1.00
N MET A 118 -31.60 22.24 -0.52
CA MET A 118 -32.25 23.39 -1.17
C MET A 118 -31.29 24.57 -1.47
N LEU A 119 -30.04 24.50 -1.01
CA LEU A 119 -29.00 25.52 -1.16
C LEU A 119 -27.76 25.04 -1.95
N SER A 120 -27.88 23.96 -2.73
CA SER A 120 -26.75 23.41 -3.51
C SER A 120 -26.07 24.42 -4.46
N HIS A 121 -26.80 25.44 -4.93
CA HIS A 121 -26.27 26.53 -5.77
C HIS A 121 -25.38 27.53 -5.01
N LEU A 122 -25.50 27.63 -3.68
CA LEU A 122 -24.63 28.46 -2.83
C LEU A 122 -23.38 27.69 -2.37
N ASN A 123 -23.47 26.36 -2.31
CA ASN A 123 -22.39 25.46 -1.87
C ASN A 123 -21.44 25.03 -3.02
N GLY A 124 -21.39 25.79 -4.12
CA GLY A 124 -20.54 25.51 -5.29
C GLY A 124 -19.02 25.53 -5.02
N TYR A 125 -18.61 25.87 -3.80
CA TYR A 125 -17.21 26.01 -3.36
C TYR A 125 -16.74 24.95 -2.35
N HIS A 126 -17.51 23.88 -2.12
CA HIS A 126 -17.11 22.80 -1.19
C HIS A 126 -16.63 21.53 -1.89
N GLY A 127 -15.91 21.69 -3.01
CA GLY A 127 -14.93 20.67 -3.40
C GLY A 127 -13.75 20.79 -2.45
N GLU A 128 -13.58 19.82 -1.54
CA GLU A 128 -12.35 19.75 -0.76
C GLU A 128 -11.19 19.47 -1.73
N ASP A 129 -10.42 20.52 -2.03
CA ASP A 129 -9.17 20.40 -2.76
C ASP A 129 -8.15 19.75 -1.81
N ILE A 130 -7.79 18.49 -2.06
CA ILE A 130 -6.63 17.92 -1.39
C ILE A 130 -5.40 18.51 -2.05
N ILE A 131 -4.68 19.34 -1.29
CA ILE A 131 -3.35 19.79 -1.65
C ILE A 131 -2.39 18.63 -1.37
N VAL A 132 -1.98 17.93 -2.41
CA VAL A 132 -0.99 16.85 -2.31
C VAL A 132 0.38 17.41 -2.64
N TYR A 133 1.27 17.36 -1.66
CA TYR A 133 2.70 17.59 -1.89
C TYR A 133 3.30 16.33 -2.50
N THR A 134 3.82 16.44 -3.71
CA THR A 134 4.40 15.32 -4.45
C THR A 134 5.83 15.65 -4.89
N THR A 135 6.66 14.62 -4.99
CA THR A 135 8.05 14.74 -5.42
C THR A 135 8.26 13.97 -6.72
N GLY A 136 9.13 14.48 -7.60
CA GLY A 136 9.51 13.78 -8.84
C GLY A 136 10.43 12.58 -8.60
N LEU A 137 10.93 12.40 -7.38
CA LEU A 137 11.96 11.41 -7.02
C LEU A 137 11.56 9.97 -7.30
N THR A 138 10.27 9.63 -7.24
CA THR A 138 9.80 8.27 -7.44
C THR A 138 9.48 7.93 -8.90
N LYS A 139 9.58 8.90 -9.83
CA LYS A 139 9.31 8.66 -11.26
C LYS A 139 10.24 7.62 -11.89
N PRO A 140 11.56 7.60 -11.63
CA PRO A 140 12.46 6.63 -12.24
C PRO A 140 12.10 5.17 -11.92
N PHE A 141 11.64 4.88 -10.71
CA PHE A 141 11.24 3.52 -10.30
C PHE A 141 10.03 2.97 -11.07
N LYS A 142 9.19 3.82 -11.66
CA LYS A 142 7.99 3.38 -12.40
C LYS A 142 8.30 2.83 -13.80
N ASN A 143 9.43 3.21 -14.37
CA ASN A 143 9.80 2.89 -15.75
C ASN A 143 10.70 1.65 -15.85
N ILE A 144 10.98 0.98 -14.73
CA ILE A 144 11.90 -0.15 -14.68
C ILE A 144 11.14 -1.42 -15.00
N GLN A 145 11.55 -2.07 -16.09
CA GLN A 145 11.02 -3.35 -16.49
C GLN A 145 11.54 -4.45 -15.55
N LYS A 146 10.68 -5.41 -15.23
CA LYS A 146 11.05 -6.56 -14.42
C LYS A 146 12.09 -7.39 -15.18
N PRO A 147 13.21 -7.79 -14.56
CA PRO A 147 14.14 -8.70 -15.21
C PRO A 147 13.46 -10.04 -15.44
N GLN A 148 13.71 -10.63 -16.62
CA GLN A 148 13.05 -11.85 -17.09
C GLN A 148 13.32 -13.09 -16.21
N ASN A 149 14.37 -13.04 -15.39
CA ASN A 149 14.81 -14.13 -14.50
C ASN A 149 14.29 -14.00 -13.06
N ALA A 150 13.53 -12.94 -12.74
CA ALA A 150 12.99 -12.78 -11.39
C ALA A 150 11.77 -13.66 -11.18
N ASP A 151 11.81 -14.59 -10.21
CA ASP A 151 10.66 -15.37 -9.72
C ASP A 151 9.66 -14.49 -8.95
N ILE A 152 9.16 -13.44 -9.62
CA ILE A 152 8.14 -12.55 -9.10
C ILE A 152 6.82 -13.05 -9.66
N ARG A 153 6.21 -14.00 -8.95
CA ARG A 153 4.87 -14.50 -9.28
C ARG A 153 3.87 -13.35 -9.23
N GLU A 154 3.32 -13.02 -10.38
CA GLU A 154 2.22 -12.07 -10.46
C GLU A 154 0.97 -12.71 -9.85
N LEU A 155 0.29 -11.97 -8.97
CA LEU A 155 -1.01 -12.37 -8.46
C LEU A 155 -2.03 -12.23 -9.59
N ARG A 156 -2.37 -13.35 -10.21
CA ARG A 156 -3.45 -13.43 -11.20
C ARG A 156 -4.78 -13.68 -10.46
N PRO A 157 -5.88 -13.04 -10.89
CA PRO A 157 -7.20 -13.38 -10.36
C PRO A 157 -7.51 -14.84 -10.71
N LEU A 158 -8.24 -15.53 -9.83
CA LEU A 158 -8.73 -16.87 -10.11
C LEU A 158 -9.72 -16.81 -11.28
N LEU A 159 -9.58 -17.74 -12.22
CA LEU A 159 -10.58 -17.98 -13.25
C LEU A 159 -11.84 -18.64 -12.64
N GLU A 160 -12.98 -18.53 -13.32
CA GLU A 160 -14.24 -19.09 -12.81
C GLU A 160 -14.16 -20.62 -12.66
N ASP A 161 -13.48 -21.31 -13.59
CA ASP A 161 -13.27 -22.76 -13.52
C ASP A 161 -12.41 -23.15 -12.30
N GLU A 162 -11.34 -22.39 -12.04
CA GLU A 162 -10.46 -22.59 -10.88
C GLU A 162 -11.19 -22.29 -9.57
N LYS A 163 -12.09 -21.29 -9.58
CA LYS A 163 -12.93 -20.92 -8.44
C LYS A 163 -13.92 -22.05 -8.11
N GLN A 164 -14.54 -22.68 -9.10
CA GLN A 164 -15.43 -23.82 -8.90
C GLN A 164 -14.70 -25.02 -8.31
N GLU A 165 -13.50 -25.33 -8.81
CA GLU A 165 -12.69 -26.41 -8.26
C GLU A 165 -12.23 -26.10 -6.83
N PHE A 166 -11.89 -24.84 -6.56
CA PHE A 166 -11.60 -24.38 -5.20
C PHE A 166 -12.78 -24.58 -4.26
N TYR A 167 -14.01 -24.28 -4.71
CA TYR A 167 -15.22 -24.49 -3.91
C TYR A 167 -15.52 -25.97 -3.66
N ARG A 168 -15.25 -26.84 -4.63
CA ARG A 168 -15.32 -28.29 -4.44
C ARG A 168 -14.33 -28.78 -3.39
N TYR A 169 -13.12 -28.24 -3.38
CA TYR A 169 -12.12 -28.60 -2.39
C TYR A 169 -12.46 -28.11 -0.97
N LEU A 170 -13.10 -26.93 -0.87
CA LEU A 170 -13.51 -26.38 0.42
C LEU A 170 -14.66 -27.16 1.07
N ASP A 171 -15.50 -27.84 0.28
CA ASP A 171 -16.65 -28.64 0.72
C ASP A 171 -17.44 -27.97 1.86
N VAL A 172 -17.83 -26.71 1.63
CA VAL A 172 -18.37 -25.80 2.64
C VAL A 172 -19.70 -26.32 3.21
N GLU A 173 -20.45 -27.11 2.45
CA GLU A 173 -21.73 -27.68 2.87
C GLU A 173 -21.57 -28.85 3.85
N ASN A 174 -20.50 -29.64 3.75
CA ASN A 174 -20.29 -30.82 4.60
C ASN A 174 -19.24 -30.62 5.69
N THR A 175 -18.40 -29.58 5.58
CA THR A 175 -17.25 -29.39 6.47
C THR A 175 -17.55 -28.37 7.57
N SER A 176 -17.35 -28.75 8.84
CA SER A 176 -17.44 -27.86 10.01
C SER A 176 -16.23 -26.92 10.16
N ASP A 177 -15.34 -26.86 9.16
CA ASP A 177 -14.11 -26.07 9.24
C ASP A 177 -14.42 -24.59 9.06
N THR A 178 -14.12 -23.83 10.11
CA THR A 178 -14.26 -22.38 10.13
C THR A 178 -13.40 -21.71 9.05
N LYS A 179 -12.23 -22.27 8.74
CA LYS A 179 -11.34 -21.71 7.72
C LYS A 179 -11.93 -21.84 6.32
N ALA A 180 -12.65 -22.92 6.04
CA ALA A 180 -13.30 -23.10 4.74
C ALA A 180 -14.37 -22.03 4.52
N LEU A 181 -15.20 -21.77 5.54
CA LEU A 181 -16.21 -20.70 5.51
C LEU A 181 -15.58 -19.30 5.39
N MET A 182 -14.46 -19.04 6.08
CA MET A 182 -13.73 -17.77 5.96
C MET A 182 -13.18 -17.55 4.54
N LEU A 183 -12.63 -18.59 3.91
CA LEU A 183 -12.10 -18.50 2.55
C LEU A 183 -13.23 -18.29 1.53
N TYR A 184 -14.35 -18.98 1.70
CA TYR A 184 -15.53 -18.81 0.86
C TYR A 184 -16.12 -17.40 0.96
N LEU A 185 -16.21 -16.85 2.17
CA LEU A 185 -16.63 -15.47 2.39
C LEU A 185 -15.64 -14.47 1.76
N ALA A 186 -14.34 -14.75 1.85
CA ALA A 186 -13.31 -13.90 1.26
C ALA A 186 -13.41 -13.85 -0.27
N THR A 187 -13.70 -14.97 -0.93
CA THR A 187 -13.81 -15.06 -2.38
C THR A 187 -15.05 -14.36 -2.92
N GLU A 188 -16.20 -14.47 -2.24
CA GLU A 188 -17.45 -13.83 -2.68
C GLU A 188 -17.52 -12.32 -2.36
N VAL A 189 -17.03 -11.90 -1.19
CA VAL A 189 -17.22 -10.52 -0.70
C VAL A 189 -15.95 -9.66 -0.82
N GLY A 190 -14.78 -10.29 -0.99
CA GLY A 190 -13.50 -9.58 -1.11
C GLY A 190 -13.05 -8.94 0.20
N LEU A 191 -13.33 -9.59 1.34
CA LEU A 191 -12.87 -9.16 2.66
C LEU A 191 -11.36 -9.37 2.82
N ARG A 192 -10.72 -8.48 3.56
CA ARG A 192 -9.30 -8.64 3.95
C ARG A 192 -9.17 -9.63 5.10
N LEU A 193 -7.97 -10.19 5.25
CA LEU A 193 -7.67 -11.13 6.33
C LEU A 193 -8.01 -10.58 7.72
N GLU A 194 -7.61 -9.34 8.02
CA GLU A 194 -7.93 -8.68 9.31
C GLU A 194 -9.44 -8.48 9.50
N GLU A 195 -10.15 -8.14 8.42
CA GLU A 195 -11.60 -7.94 8.42
C GLU A 195 -12.35 -9.27 8.66
N LEU A 196 -11.85 -10.39 8.11
CA LEU A 196 -12.40 -11.74 8.31
C LEU A 196 -12.22 -12.23 9.75
N ILE A 197 -11.03 -12.04 10.33
CA ILE A 197 -10.73 -12.49 11.69
C ILE A 197 -11.57 -11.72 12.73
N THR A 198 -11.86 -10.46 12.44
CA THR A 198 -12.64 -9.57 13.32
C THR A 198 -14.08 -9.39 12.83
N PHE A 199 -14.57 -10.31 12.00
CA PHE A 199 -15.92 -10.22 11.46
C PHE A 199 -16.94 -10.42 12.59
N PRO A 200 -17.83 -9.45 12.85
CA PRO A 200 -18.64 -9.48 14.05
C PRO A 200 -19.84 -10.42 13.91
N ALA A 201 -20.11 -11.24 14.92
CA ALA A 201 -21.31 -12.08 14.95
C ALA A 201 -22.62 -11.27 15.04
N SER A 202 -22.55 -10.00 15.48
CA SER A 202 -23.72 -9.12 15.60
C SER A 202 -24.34 -8.74 14.26
N VAL A 203 -23.58 -8.75 13.17
CA VAL A 203 -24.09 -8.42 11.83
C VAL A 203 -24.61 -9.62 11.06
N VAL A 204 -24.42 -10.83 11.58
CA VAL A 204 -24.90 -12.06 10.97
C VAL A 204 -26.35 -12.30 11.41
N GLU A 205 -27.27 -12.04 10.49
CA GLU A 205 -28.72 -12.21 10.66
C GLU A 205 -29.29 -13.04 9.52
N LYS A 206 -30.45 -13.66 9.74
CA LYS A 206 -31.16 -14.40 8.69
C LYS A 206 -31.44 -13.49 7.49
N PRO A 207 -31.04 -13.87 6.26
CA PRO A 207 -31.19 -13.02 5.09
C PRO A 207 -32.67 -12.75 4.80
N LYS A 208 -32.99 -11.47 4.56
CA LYS A 208 -34.34 -11.02 4.15
C LYS A 208 -34.39 -10.58 2.68
N ALA A 209 -33.23 -10.47 2.04
CA ALA A 209 -33.06 -9.99 0.68
C ALA A 209 -31.95 -10.80 -0.01
N LYS A 210 -31.99 -10.87 -1.34
CA LYS A 210 -30.99 -11.57 -2.17
C LYS A 210 -29.56 -11.10 -1.96
N VAL A 211 -29.38 -9.84 -1.58
CA VAL A 211 -28.10 -9.24 -1.23
C VAL A 211 -28.28 -8.44 0.04
N VAL A 212 -27.54 -8.82 1.08
CA VAL A 212 -27.56 -8.17 2.39
C VAL A 212 -26.44 -7.13 2.44
N LYS A 213 -26.80 -5.88 2.71
CA LYS A 213 -25.85 -4.78 2.84
C LYS A 213 -25.42 -4.65 4.29
N VAL A 214 -24.17 -4.95 4.58
CA VAL A 214 -23.63 -4.92 5.93
C VAL A 214 -22.61 -3.77 6.07
N PRO A 215 -22.85 -2.79 6.95
CA PRO A 215 -21.81 -1.82 7.29
C PRO A 215 -20.76 -2.48 8.19
N ILE A 216 -19.48 -2.31 7.85
CA ILE A 216 -18.34 -2.79 8.65
C ILE A 216 -17.41 -1.63 9.01
N GLY A 217 -16.93 -1.65 10.25
CA GLY A 217 -15.95 -0.69 10.74
C GLY A 217 -15.70 -0.80 12.24
N GLU A 218 -14.50 -0.42 12.66
CA GLU A 218 -14.01 -0.55 14.05
C GLU A 218 -14.96 0.14 15.04
N ARG A 219 -15.50 1.31 14.66
CA ARG A 219 -16.43 2.09 15.48
C ARG A 219 -17.86 1.57 15.47
N ILE A 220 -18.27 0.89 14.40
CA ILE A 220 -19.66 0.44 14.20
C ILE A 220 -19.85 -0.91 14.90
N ASN A 221 -18.97 -1.86 14.60
CA ASN A 221 -19.13 -3.26 14.99
C ASN A 221 -17.82 -3.94 15.40
N GLY A 222 -16.74 -3.18 15.63
CA GLY A 222 -15.45 -3.72 16.05
C GLY A 222 -14.63 -4.37 14.93
N CYS A 223 -15.12 -4.37 13.68
CA CYS A 223 -14.39 -4.95 12.56
C CYS A 223 -13.19 -4.07 12.16
N LEU A 224 -11.99 -4.64 12.15
CA LEU A 224 -10.75 -3.93 11.84
C LEU A 224 -10.62 -3.72 10.33
N THR A 225 -11.14 -2.60 9.84
CA THR A 225 -11.05 -2.22 8.43
C THR A 225 -9.76 -1.50 8.10
N LYS A 226 -9.35 -1.59 6.83
CA LYS A 226 -8.16 -0.89 6.34
C LYS A 226 -8.24 0.62 6.61
N TYR A 227 -7.20 1.16 7.25
CA TYR A 227 -7.11 2.57 7.65
C TYR A 227 -8.27 3.05 8.56
N ARG A 228 -8.94 2.13 9.26
CA ARG A 228 -10.11 2.43 10.11
C ARG A 228 -11.26 3.13 9.35
N LYS A 229 -11.36 2.88 8.05
CA LYS A 229 -12.42 3.45 7.21
C LYS A 229 -13.64 2.54 7.21
N GLU A 230 -14.78 3.10 7.56
CA GLU A 230 -16.06 2.41 7.49
C GLU A 230 -16.45 2.20 6.02
N ARG A 231 -16.98 1.02 5.71
CA ARG A 231 -17.52 0.70 4.38
C ARG A 231 -18.70 -0.25 4.49
N THR A 232 -19.56 -0.24 3.48
CA THR A 232 -20.60 -1.26 3.32
C THR A 232 -20.10 -2.37 2.41
N ILE A 233 -20.33 -3.60 2.83
CA ILE A 233 -20.11 -4.82 2.02
C ILE A 233 -21.46 -5.38 1.60
N GLU A 234 -21.47 -6.05 0.47
CA GLU A 234 -22.66 -6.70 -0.08
C GLU A 234 -22.43 -8.20 -0.02
N ILE A 235 -23.25 -8.90 0.76
CA ILE A 235 -23.15 -10.34 0.98
C ILE A 235 -24.34 -11.00 0.29
N PRO A 236 -24.13 -11.95 -0.63
CA PRO A 236 -25.22 -12.73 -1.20
C PRO A 236 -26.01 -13.50 -0.12
N ASP A 237 -27.30 -13.72 -0.36
CA ASP A 237 -28.19 -14.43 0.56
C ASP A 237 -27.68 -15.81 0.96
N TYR A 238 -27.25 -16.63 0.00
CA TYR A 238 -26.73 -17.98 0.23
C TYR A 238 -25.50 -17.98 1.16
N VAL A 239 -24.60 -16.99 1.03
CA VAL A 239 -23.43 -16.87 1.93
C VAL A 239 -23.88 -16.45 3.33
N MET A 240 -24.82 -15.50 3.42
CA MET A 240 -25.34 -15.04 4.71
C MET A 240 -26.09 -16.14 5.47
N GLU A 241 -26.81 -17.00 4.75
CA GLU A 241 -27.47 -18.16 5.33
C GLU A 241 -26.47 -19.15 5.94
N LEU A 242 -25.40 -19.49 5.21
CA LEU A 242 -24.31 -20.32 5.74
C LEU A 242 -23.64 -19.71 6.99
N LEU A 243 -23.40 -18.39 6.99
CA LEU A 243 -22.88 -17.69 8.17
C LEU A 243 -23.85 -17.76 9.36
N TYR A 244 -25.15 -17.63 9.09
CA TYR A 244 -26.20 -17.68 10.10
C TYR A 244 -26.33 -19.09 10.70
N GLU A 245 -26.30 -20.13 9.87
CA GLU A 245 -26.28 -21.53 10.31
C GLU A 245 -25.03 -21.83 11.14
N TYR A 246 -23.85 -21.38 10.70
CA TYR A 246 -22.62 -21.52 11.46
C TYR A 246 -22.68 -20.82 12.82
N LYS A 247 -23.26 -19.61 12.87
CA LYS A 247 -23.51 -18.88 14.12
C LYS A 247 -24.43 -19.65 15.07
N LEU A 248 -25.46 -20.32 14.54
CA LEU A 248 -26.37 -21.15 15.34
C LEU A 248 -25.74 -22.46 15.78
N SER A 249 -24.92 -23.10 14.94
CA SER A 249 -24.25 -24.37 15.27
C SER A 249 -23.20 -24.25 16.38
N LYS A 250 -22.67 -23.05 16.60
CA LYS A 250 -21.69 -22.77 17.66
C LYS A 250 -22.27 -22.03 18.88
N ALA A 251 -23.57 -21.71 18.85
CA ALA A 251 -24.30 -21.14 19.99
C ALA A 251 -24.79 -22.25 20.92
#